data_AF-A0A8H4V0H7-F1
#
_entry.id   AF-A0A8H4V0H7-F1
#
_cell.length_a   1.000
_cell.length_b   1.000
_cell.length_c   1.000
_cell.angle_alpha   90.00
_cell.angle_beta   90.00
_cell.angle_gamma   90.00
#
_symmetry.space_group_name_H-M   'P 1'
#
loop_
_entity.id
_entity.type
_entity.pdbx_description
1 polymer ?
#
loop_
_entity_poly.entity_id
_entity_poly.type
_entity_poly.pdbx_seq_one_letter_code
_entity_poly.pdbx_strand_id
1 'polypeptide(L)'
;MPEIVQRLADMLDYNLDAMVGPKSSNLHVGNLQEYGFNPRGLLSEIIDVYINLMNKENFIYAVARDGRSYKPQNFEKAAEIIRKRALKPDEELAKLVELAKRIKKAKEADEQAEEDLGEIPDDFL
;
A
#
# COMPACT_ATOMS: atom_id res chain seq x y z
N MET A 1 -10.54 5.14 -17.32
CA MET A 1 -9.16 5.36 -17.82
C MET A 1 -8.21 4.49 -16.98
N PRO A 2 -7.93 3.25 -17.41
CA PRO A 2 -7.27 2.23 -16.58
C PRO A 2 -5.84 2.61 -16.16
N GLU A 3 -5.10 3.30 -17.05
CA GLU A 3 -3.69 3.64 -16.84
C GLU A 3 -3.44 4.58 -15.65
N ILE A 4 -4.38 5.49 -15.36
CA ILE A 4 -4.23 6.41 -14.22
C ILE A 4 -4.33 5.65 -12.90
N VAL A 5 -5.22 4.65 -12.82
CA VAL A 5 -5.45 3.89 -11.59
C VAL A 5 -4.21 3.07 -11.24
N GLN A 6 -3.61 2.40 -12.22
CA GLN A 6 -2.38 1.64 -12.00
C GLN A 6 -1.23 2.56 -11.57
N ARG A 7 -0.98 3.65 -12.32
CA ARG A 7 0.10 4.60 -11.97
C ARG A 7 -0.08 5.23 -10.60
N LEU A 8 -1.32 5.51 -10.20
CA LEU A 8 -1.63 6.04 -8.87
C LEU A 8 -1.34 5.00 -7.79
N ALA A 9 -1.81 3.76 -7.94
CA ALA A 9 -1.55 2.68 -7.00
C ALA A 9 -0.03 2.43 -6.84
N ASP A 10 0.67 2.26 -7.96
CA ASP A 10 2.11 2.04 -8.02
C ASP A 10 2.93 3.16 -7.34
N MET A 11 2.44 4.40 -7.42
CA MET A 11 3.07 5.56 -6.78
C MET A 11 2.80 5.58 -5.28
N LEU A 12 1.57 5.28 -4.87
CA LEU A 12 1.20 5.21 -3.45
C LEU A 12 1.95 4.09 -2.74
N ASP A 13 2.02 2.90 -3.33
CA ASP A 13 2.72 1.74 -2.76
C ASP A 13 4.21 1.99 -2.63
N TYR A 14 4.82 2.62 -3.64
CA TYR A 14 6.21 3.05 -3.58
C TYR A 14 6.46 4.01 -2.41
N ASN A 15 5.62 5.04 -2.25
CA ASN A 15 5.79 5.99 -1.17
C ASN A 15 5.52 5.36 0.20
N LEU A 16 4.52 4.48 0.31
CA LEU A 16 4.26 3.75 1.54
C LEU A 16 5.47 2.90 1.93
N ASP A 17 6.05 2.15 0.99
CA ASP A 17 7.27 1.35 1.19
C ASP A 17 8.48 2.20 1.57
N ALA A 18 8.65 3.37 0.96
CA ALA A 18 9.70 4.31 1.32
C ALA A 18 9.54 4.83 2.76
N MET A 19 8.31 5.10 3.20
CA MET A 19 8.02 5.69 4.51
C MET A 19 8.06 4.70 5.67
N VAL A 20 7.64 3.44 5.46
CA VAL A 20 7.48 2.46 6.56
C VAL A 20 8.29 1.17 6.36
N GLY A 21 8.84 0.97 5.16
CA GLY A 21 9.67 -0.18 4.81
C GLY A 21 11.11 -0.06 5.34
N PRO A 22 12.00 -1.00 4.96
CA PRO A 22 13.39 -1.04 5.41
C PRO A 22 14.19 0.23 5.08
N LYS A 23 13.78 0.96 4.03
CA LYS A 23 14.42 2.19 3.57
C LYS A 23 13.93 3.45 4.30
N SER A 24 13.00 3.34 5.24
CA SER A 24 12.48 4.48 6.01
C SER A 24 13.54 5.22 6.82
N SER A 25 14.61 4.53 7.22
CA SER A 25 15.79 5.14 7.84
C SER A 25 16.49 6.16 6.95
N ASN A 26 16.42 6.00 5.63
CA ASN A 26 17.00 6.96 4.68
C ASN A 26 16.26 8.31 4.69
N LEU A 27 15.02 8.34 5.18
CA LEU A 27 14.24 9.57 5.38
C LEU A 27 14.55 10.25 6.73
N HIS A 28 15.36 9.62 7.59
CA HIS A 28 15.84 10.22 8.84
C HIS A 28 17.09 11.06 8.56
N VAL A 29 16.85 12.27 8.05
CA VAL A 29 17.88 13.29 7.88
C VAL A 29 17.78 14.33 9.00
N GLY A 30 18.91 14.92 9.40
CA GLY A 30 18.91 16.05 10.33
C GLY A 30 18.12 17.23 9.76
N ASN A 31 17.48 18.02 10.63
CA ASN A 31 16.78 19.25 10.26
C ASN A 31 15.74 19.14 9.12
N LEU A 32 14.88 18.11 9.12
CA LEU A 32 13.81 17.93 8.13
C LEU A 32 12.94 19.18 7.89
N GLN A 33 12.76 20.00 8.94
CA GLN A 33 12.00 21.26 8.90
C GLN A 33 12.62 22.29 7.95
N GLU A 34 13.95 22.37 7.86
CA GLU A 34 14.64 23.31 6.97
C GLU A 34 14.39 22.99 5.49
N TYR A 35 14.06 21.73 5.19
CA TYR A 35 13.69 21.26 3.85
C TYR A 35 12.18 21.23 3.62
N GLY A 36 11.37 21.68 4.58
CA GLY A 36 9.91 21.63 4.51
C GLY A 36 9.34 20.21 4.50
N PHE A 37 10.11 19.20 4.91
CA PHE A 37 9.69 17.80 4.85
C PHE A 37 9.02 17.37 6.16
N ASN A 38 7.72 17.07 6.09
CA ASN A 38 6.96 16.51 7.20
C ASN A 38 6.55 15.05 6.90
N PRO A 39 7.38 14.05 7.23
CA PRO A 39 7.11 12.64 6.91
C PRO A 39 5.83 12.11 7.57
N ARG A 40 5.45 12.66 8.73
CA ARG A 40 4.23 12.25 9.44
C ARG A 40 2.98 12.78 8.75
N GLY A 41 3.03 14.04 8.32
CA GLY A 41 1.97 14.66 7.52
C GLY A 41 1.79 13.92 6.20
N LEU A 42 2.90 13.68 5.48
CA LEU A 42 2.88 12.95 4.21
C LEU A 42 2.32 11.53 4.36
N LEU A 43 2.72 10.79 5.40
CA LEU A 43 2.14 9.47 5.67
C LEU A 43 0.63 9.55 5.92
N SER A 44 0.19 10.54 6.69
CA SER A 44 -1.24 10.77 6.95
C SER A 44 -2.02 11.02 5.65
N GLU A 45 -1.52 11.92 4.80
CA GLU A 45 -2.12 12.27 3.51
C GLU A 45 -2.16 11.09 2.54
N ILE A 46 -1.10 10.27 2.49
CA ILE A 46 -1.07 9.05 1.67
C ILE A 46 -2.16 8.08 2.13
N ILE A 47 -2.31 7.88 3.44
CA ILE A 47 -3.38 7.03 3.97
C ILE A 47 -4.78 7.60 3.66
N ASP A 48 -4.95 8.92 3.65
CA ASP A 48 -6.21 9.53 3.19
C ASP A 48 -6.57 9.12 1.77
N VAL A 49 -5.59 9.13 0.85
CA VAL A 49 -5.83 8.71 -0.54
C VAL A 49 -6.27 7.25 -0.60
N TYR A 50 -5.61 6.35 0.13
CA TYR A 50 -6.03 4.95 0.22
C TYR A 50 -7.46 4.79 0.75
N ILE A 51 -7.79 5.44 1.86
CA ILE A 51 -9.13 5.38 2.48
C ILE A 51 -10.19 5.95 1.53
N ASN A 52 -9.93 7.10 0.89
CA ASN A 52 -10.86 7.72 -0.04
C ASN A 52 -11.16 6.84 -1.27
N LEU A 53 -10.23 5.98 -1.66
CA LEU A 53 -10.37 5.05 -2.77
C LEU A 53 -10.76 3.63 -2.35
N MET A 54 -11.00 3.38 -1.06
CA MET A 54 -11.24 2.03 -0.54
C MET A 54 -12.47 1.31 -1.14
N ASN A 55 -13.40 2.05 -1.74
CA ASN A 55 -14.60 1.49 -2.38
C ASN A 55 -14.45 1.32 -3.90
N LYS A 56 -13.24 1.50 -4.45
CA LYS A 56 -12.93 1.35 -5.87
C LYS A 56 -12.20 0.02 -6.08
N GLU A 57 -12.91 -1.01 -6.53
CA GLU A 57 -12.34 -2.35 -6.70
C GLU A 57 -11.13 -2.37 -7.64
N ASN A 58 -11.21 -1.62 -8.74
CA ASN A 58 -10.09 -1.46 -9.68
C ASN A 58 -8.82 -0.87 -9.02
N PHE A 59 -8.97 0.00 -8.03
CA PHE A 59 -7.84 0.51 -7.26
C PHE A 59 -7.27 -0.56 -6.31
N ILE A 60 -8.13 -1.34 -5.65
CA ILE A 60 -7.70 -2.47 -4.79
C ILE A 60 -6.88 -3.48 -5.60
N TYR A 61 -7.35 -3.87 -6.79
CA TYR A 61 -6.62 -4.78 -7.66
C TYR A 61 -5.31 -4.17 -8.16
N ALA A 62 -5.31 -2.88 -8.51
CA ALA A 62 -4.09 -2.20 -8.96
C ALA A 62 -3.00 -2.18 -7.88
N VAL A 63 -3.37 -1.91 -6.62
CA VAL A 63 -2.48 -1.99 -5.45
C VAL A 63 -1.99 -3.42 -5.22
N ALA A 64 -2.91 -4.40 -5.24
CA ALA A 64 -2.54 -5.81 -5.05
C ALA A 64 -1.56 -6.31 -6.12
N ARG A 65 -1.65 -5.82 -7.35
CA ARG A 65 -0.81 -6.25 -8.48
C ARG A 65 0.55 -5.58 -8.54
N ASP A 66 0.82 -4.58 -7.70
CA ASP A 66 2.14 -3.94 -7.66
C ASP A 66 3.20 -4.88 -7.03
N GLY A 67 3.80 -5.75 -7.86
CA GLY A 67 4.83 -6.70 -7.43
C GLY A 67 6.14 -6.09 -6.93
N ARG A 68 6.38 -4.78 -7.12
CA ARG A 68 7.64 -4.14 -6.67
C ARG A 68 7.52 -3.49 -5.29
N SER A 69 6.40 -2.86 -4.98
CA SER A 69 6.28 -1.99 -3.80
C SER A 69 5.24 -2.48 -2.80
N TYR A 70 4.15 -3.11 -3.26
CA TYR A 70 3.13 -3.65 -2.36
C TYR A 70 3.73 -4.72 -1.43
N LYS A 71 3.52 -4.52 -0.12
CA LYS A 71 3.85 -5.49 0.94
C LYS A 71 2.75 -5.38 2.00
N PRO A 72 2.04 -6.47 2.36
CA PRO A 72 0.99 -6.43 3.37
C PRO A 72 1.46 -5.79 4.70
N GLN A 73 2.70 -6.08 5.10
CA GLN A 73 3.31 -5.60 6.34
C GLN A 73 3.50 -4.07 6.36
N ASN A 74 3.56 -3.41 5.20
CA ASN A 74 3.67 -1.95 5.16
C ASN A 74 2.38 -1.28 5.66
N PHE A 75 1.21 -1.84 5.36
CA PHE A 75 -0.06 -1.34 5.87
C PHE A 75 -0.17 -1.51 7.39
N GLU A 76 0.31 -2.63 7.93
CA GLU A 76 0.35 -2.89 9.38
C GLU A 76 1.24 -1.86 10.09
N LYS A 77 2.47 -1.66 9.59
CA LYS A 77 3.40 -0.65 10.13
C LYS A 77 2.85 0.77 10.04
N ALA A 78 2.20 1.11 8.92
CA ALA A 78 1.58 2.42 8.77
C ALA A 78 0.48 2.63 9.82
N ALA A 79 -0.38 1.64 10.04
CA ALA A 79 -1.42 1.70 11.08
C ALA A 79 -0.81 1.84 12.49
N GLU A 80 0.27 1.14 12.79
CA GLU A 80 1.00 1.28 14.06
C GLU A 80 1.57 2.69 14.25
N ILE A 81 2.21 3.26 13.22
CA ILE A 81 2.79 4.61 13.28
C ILE A 81 1.68 5.64 13.49
N ILE A 82 0.58 5.56 12.72
CA ILE A 82 -0.55 6.48 12.80
C ILE A 82 -1.19 6.41 14.19
N ARG A 83 -1.41 5.21 14.74
CA ARG A 83 -1.93 5.02 16.10
C ARG A 83 -0.99 5.59 17.16
N LYS A 84 0.28 5.19 17.13
CA LYS A 84 1.29 5.60 18.13
C LYS A 84 1.53 7.12 18.16
N ARG A 85 1.35 7.78 17.01
CA ARG A 85 1.54 9.23 16.86
C ARG A 85 0.23 10.02 16.88
N ALA A 86 -0.91 9.35 17.09
CA ALA A 86 -2.25 9.95 17.08
C ALA A 86 -2.49 10.85 15.84
N LEU A 87 -2.11 10.36 14.66
CA LEU A 87 -2.22 11.13 13.41
C LEU A 87 -3.63 11.10 12.81
N LYS A 88 -4.42 10.07 13.15
CA LYS A 88 -5.79 9.86 12.65
C LYS A 88 -6.70 9.28 13.75
N PRO A 89 -8.01 9.50 13.67
CA PRO A 89 -8.98 8.89 14.58
C PRO A 89 -9.07 7.37 14.39
N ASP A 90 -9.53 6.67 15.42
CA ASP A 90 -9.67 5.20 15.42
C ASP A 90 -10.59 4.68 14.29
N GLU A 91 -11.59 5.47 13.89
CA GLU A 91 -12.47 5.12 12.77
C GLU A 91 -11.72 5.03 11.44
N GLU A 92 -10.80 5.95 11.16
CA GLU A 92 -9.97 5.92 9.95
C GLU A 92 -8.94 4.79 10.01
N LEU A 93 -8.38 4.51 11.19
CA LEU A 93 -7.53 3.34 11.40
C LEU A 93 -8.28 2.04 11.11
N ALA A 94 -9.55 1.92 11.51
CA ALA A 94 -10.38 0.77 11.21
C ALA A 94 -10.61 0.63 9.68
N LYS A 95 -10.84 1.73 8.97
CA LYS A 95 -10.96 1.74 7.50
C LYS A 95 -9.67 1.29 6.82
N LEU A 96 -8.50 1.75 7.30
CA LEU A 96 -7.20 1.32 6.77
C LEU A 96 -6.98 -0.19 6.97
N VAL A 97 -7.30 -0.72 8.16
CA VAL A 97 -7.18 -2.15 8.46
C VAL A 97 -8.11 -2.97 7.55
N GLU A 98 -9.34 -2.51 7.34
CA GLU A 98 -10.29 -3.18 6.45
C GLU A 98 -9.81 -3.16 5.00
N LEU A 99 -9.31 -2.02 4.52
CA LEU A 99 -8.74 -1.90 3.19
C LEU A 99 -7.54 -2.85 3.00
N ALA A 100 -6.63 -2.92 3.99
CA ALA A 100 -5.47 -3.81 3.93
C ALA A 100 -5.88 -5.29 3.78
N LYS A 101 -6.92 -5.72 4.49
CA LYS A 101 -7.49 -7.08 4.34
C LYS A 101 -8.04 -7.33 2.94
N ARG A 102 -8.76 -6.35 2.39
CA ARG A 102 -9.36 -6.47 1.04
C ARG A 102 -8.29 -6.55 -0.05
N ILE A 103 -7.23 -5.75 0.05
CA ILE A 103 -6.08 -5.80 -0.88
C ILE A 103 -5.37 -7.14 -0.76
N LYS A 104 -5.11 -7.62 0.46
CA LYS A 104 -4.47 -8.93 0.68
C LYS A 104 -5.28 -10.06 0.04
N LYS A 105 -6.59 -10.08 0.27
CA LYS A 105 -7.50 -11.07 -0.36
C LYS A 105 -7.48 -10.99 -1.89
N ALA A 106 -7.43 -9.77 -2.44
CA ALA A 106 -7.33 -9.58 -3.88
C ALA A 106 -6.01 -10.13 -4.45
N LYS A 107 -4.89 -9.95 -3.73
CA LYS A 107 -3.58 -10.52 -4.08
C LYS A 107 -3.63 -12.04 -4.08
N GLU A 108 -4.11 -12.65 -3.00
CA GLU A 108 -4.21 -14.11 -2.86
C GLU A 108 -5.08 -14.73 -3.96
N ALA A 109 -6.18 -14.08 -4.32
CA ALA A 109 -7.05 -14.56 -5.40
C ALA A 109 -6.40 -14.44 -6.79
N ASP A 110 -5.60 -13.40 -7.02
CA ASP A 110 -4.85 -13.20 -8.27
C ASP A 110 -3.73 -14.24 -8.40
N GLU A 111 -2.99 -14.50 -7.33
CA GLU A 111 -1.96 -15.54 -7.27
C GLU A 111 -2.54 -16.95 -7.47
N GLN A 112 -3.66 -17.29 -6.83
CA GLN A 112 -4.32 -18.58 -7.02
C GLN A 112 -4.78 -18.76 -8.48
N ALA A 113 -5.31 -17.71 -9.10
CA ALA A 113 -5.74 -17.78 -10.50
C ALA A 113 -4.55 -17.97 -11.46
N GLU A 114 -3.37 -17.41 -11.14
CA GLU A 114 -2.15 -17.66 -11.90
C GLU A 114 -1.63 -19.09 -11.74
N GLU A 115 -1.70 -19.65 -10.53
CA GLU A 115 -1.33 -21.05 -10.23
C GLU A 115 -2.25 -22.04 -10.96
N ASP A 116 -3.56 -21.82 -10.94
CA ASP A 116 -4.56 -22.68 -11.62
C ASP A 116 -4.39 -22.68 -13.15
N LEU A 117 -3.84 -21.61 -13.72
CA LEU A 117 -3.55 -21.47 -15.16
C LEU A 117 -2.14 -21.97 -15.53
N GLY A 118 -1.29 -22.24 -14.53
CA GLY A 118 0.13 -22.56 -14.68
C GLY A 118 0.47 -24.03 -14.89
N GLU A 119 -0.52 -24.94 -14.93
CA GLU A 119 -0.31 -26.34 -15.33
C GLU A 119 0.00 -26.40 -16.84
N ILE A 120 1.29 -26.28 -17.19
CA ILE A 120 1.78 -26.58 -18.54
C ILE A 120 1.51 -28.07 -18.80
N PRO A 121 0.77 -28.45 -19.87
CA PRO A 121 0.54 -29.85 -20.18
C PRO A 121 1.88 -30.59 -20.32
N ASP A 122 1.98 -31.78 -19.73
CA ASP A 122 3.18 -32.64 -19.76
C ASP A 122 3.70 -32.91 -21.20
N ASP A 123 2.87 -32.71 -22.22
CA ASP A 123 3.21 -32.84 -23.65
C ASP A 123 4.19 -31.76 -24.17
N PHE A 124 4.53 -30.74 -23.37
CA PHE A 124 5.50 -29.69 -23.73
C PHE A 124 6.79 -29.69 -22.87
N LEU A 125 7.06 -30.77 -22.12
CA LEU A 125 8.30 -31.01 -21.35
C LEU A 125 9.27 -31.97 -22.07
#